data_AF-A0A7T1HQ58-F1
#
_entry.id   AF-A0A7T1HQ58-F1
#
_cell.length_a   1.000
_cell.length_b   1.000
_cell.length_c   1.000
_cell.angle_alpha   90.00
_cell.angle_beta   90.00
_cell.angle_gamma   90.00
#
_symmetry.space_group_name_H-M   'P 1'
#
loop_
_entity.id
_entity.type
_entity.pdbx_description
1 polymer ?
#
loop_
_entity_poly.entity_id
_entity_poly.type
_entity_poly.pdbx_seq_one_letter_code
_entity_poly.pdbx_strand_id
1 'polypeptide(L)' 'MTRITIQWQNQFGRWQHYTSSHHEPSAFRSAQQRARSTGKRHRLIDDEGRVLDIIEP' A
#
# COMPACT_ATOMS: atom_id res chain seq x y z
N MET A 1 14.95 2.45 -10.91
CA MET A 1 13.77 3.09 -10.30
C MET A 1 12.98 2.00 -9.61
N THR A 2 13.00 1.98 -8.26
CA THR A 2 12.37 0.90 -7.48
C THR A 2 10.86 0.95 -7.65
N ARG A 3 10.25 -0.17 -7.99
CA ARG A 3 8.79 -0.27 -8.13
C ARG A 3 8.18 -0.48 -6.76
N ILE A 4 7.23 0.35 -6.39
CA ILE A 4 6.52 0.28 -5.12
C ILE A 4 5.12 -0.20 -5.40
N THR A 5 4.73 -1.27 -4.72
CA THR A 5 3.40 -1.85 -4.83
C THR A 5 2.58 -1.50 -3.61
N ILE A 6 1.40 -0.97 -3.83
CA ILE A 6 0.40 -0.72 -2.78
C ILE A 6 -0.48 -1.95 -2.66
N GLN A 7 -0.68 -2.41 -1.43
CA GLN A 7 -1.61 -3.49 -1.12
C GLN A 7 -2.59 -3.06 -0.03
N TRP A 8 -3.78 -3.66 -0.02
CA TRP A 8 -4.79 -3.45 1.03
C TRP A 8 -5.10 -4.76 1.75
N GLN A 9 -5.44 -4.69 3.02
CA GLN A 9 -5.79 -5.87 3.82
C GLN A 9 -7.29 -6.14 3.72
N ASN A 10 -7.67 -7.38 3.41
CA ASN A 10 -9.06 -7.81 3.42
C ASN A 10 -9.50 -8.27 4.83
N GLN A 11 -10.79 -8.59 4.97
CA GLN A 11 -11.39 -9.04 6.23
C GLN A 11 -10.80 -10.35 6.80
N PHE A 12 -10.07 -11.13 5.99
CA PHE A 12 -9.39 -12.36 6.39
C PHE A 12 -7.90 -12.14 6.68
N GLY A 13 -7.46 -10.88 6.78
CA GLY A 13 -6.07 -10.54 7.03
C GLY A 13 -5.13 -10.71 5.83
N ARG A 14 -5.65 -11.08 4.65
CA ARG A 14 -4.84 -11.27 3.45
C ARG A 14 -4.61 -9.94 2.74
N TRP A 15 -3.39 -9.74 2.28
CA TRP A 15 -3.01 -8.57 1.50
C TRP A 15 -3.33 -8.79 0.03
N GLN A 16 -3.98 -7.79 -0.59
CA GLN A 16 -4.41 -7.82 -1.98
C GLN A 16 -3.73 -6.67 -2.72
N HIS A 17 -3.26 -6.95 -3.94
CA HIS A 17 -2.68 -5.93 -4.81
C HIS A 17 -3.71 -4.83 -5.12
N TYR A 18 -3.31 -3.57 -5.02
CA TYR A 18 -4.10 -2.42 -5.45
C TYR A 18 -3.56 -1.80 -6.73
N THR A 19 -2.33 -1.29 -6.68
CA THR A 19 -1.65 -0.66 -7.81
C THR A 19 -0.15 -0.61 -7.53
N SER A 20 0.64 -0.19 -8.52
CA SER A 20 2.08 0.06 -8.36
C SER A 20 2.48 1.43 -8.88
N SER A 21 3.50 2.01 -8.29
CA SER A 21 4.08 3.31 -8.62
C SER A 21 5.59 3.22 -8.62
N HIS A 22 6.27 4.10 -9.36
CA HIS A 22 7.74 4.25 -9.32
C HIS A 22 8.19 5.40 -8.42
N HIS A 23 7.26 6.06 -7.73
CA HIS A 23 7.51 7.20 -6.87
C HIS A 23 6.87 6.99 -5.49
N GLU A 24 7.72 6.79 -4.47
CA GLU A 24 7.32 6.47 -3.09
C GLU A 24 6.40 7.50 -2.45
N PRO A 25 6.68 8.81 -2.49
CA PRO A 25 5.82 9.80 -1.85
C PRO A 25 4.42 9.87 -2.49
N SER A 26 4.32 9.55 -3.78
CA SER A 26 3.01 9.45 -4.43
C SER A 26 2.28 8.19 -3.99
N ALA A 27 2.98 7.06 -3.89
CA ALA A 27 2.42 5.80 -3.44
C ALA A 27 1.87 5.92 -2.01
N PHE A 28 2.63 6.57 -1.12
CA PHE A 28 2.23 6.81 0.26
C PHE A 28 0.96 7.66 0.35
N ARG A 29 0.91 8.79 -0.36
CA ARG A 29 -0.28 9.67 -0.37
C ARG A 29 -1.52 8.95 -0.89
N SER A 30 -1.39 8.16 -1.97
CA SER A 30 -2.49 7.35 -2.48
C SER A 30 -2.95 6.31 -1.46
N ALA A 31 -2.02 5.57 -0.86
CA ALA A 31 -2.36 4.56 0.15
C ALA A 31 -3.03 5.19 1.39
N GLN A 32 -2.58 6.37 1.84
CA GLN A 32 -3.20 7.12 2.94
C GLN A 32 -4.63 7.58 2.63
N GLN A 33 -4.87 8.17 1.47
CA GLN A 33 -6.23 8.54 1.06
C GLN A 33 -7.16 7.32 0.96
N ARG A 34 -6.63 6.19 0.48
CA ARG A 34 -7.39 4.94 0.37
C ARG A 34 -7.68 4.32 1.73
N ALA A 35 -6.72 4.33 2.66
CA ALA A 35 -6.94 3.85 4.02
C ALA A 35 -8.08 4.62 4.70
N ARG A 36 -8.02 5.96 4.66
CA ARG A 36 -9.07 6.84 5.19
C ARG A 36 -10.44 6.64 4.57
N SER A 37 -10.51 6.49 3.23
CA SER A 37 -11.79 6.37 2.52
C SER A 37 -12.42 4.99 2.60
N THR A 38 -11.61 3.93 2.74
CA THR A 38 -12.11 2.54 2.77
C THR A 38 -12.20 1.95 4.17
N GLY A 39 -11.60 2.59 5.18
CA GLY A 39 -11.50 2.03 6.53
C GLY A 39 -10.57 0.80 6.60
N LYS A 40 -9.70 0.59 5.59
CA LYS A 40 -8.86 -0.61 5.47
C LYS A 40 -7.39 -0.27 5.59
N ARG A 41 -6.64 -1.19 6.21
CA ARG A 41 -5.19 -1.11 6.28
C ARG A 41 -4.58 -1.21 4.89
N HIS A 42 -3.61 -0.36 4.61
CA HIS A 42 -2.83 -0.39 3.39
C HIS A 42 -1.36 -0.60 3.74
N ARG A 43 -0.58 -1.18 2.83
CA ARG A 43 0.88 -1.27 2.97
C ARG A 43 1.56 -0.97 1.64
N LEU A 44 2.77 -0.47 1.75
CA LEU A 44 3.69 -0.30 0.64
C LEU A 44 4.73 -1.40 0.71
N ILE A 45 5.00 -2.04 -0.42
CA ILE A 45 6.10 -3.00 -0.56
C ILE A 45 7.01 -2.59 -1.71
N ASP A 46 8.30 -2.89 -1.61
CA ASP A 46 9.24 -2.74 -2.71
C ASP A 46 9.11 -3.90 -3.73
N ASP A 47 9.99 -3.89 -4.72
CA ASP A 47 10.07 -4.91 -5.78
C ASP A 47 10.60 -6.26 -5.28
N GLU A 48 11.37 -6.25 -4.19
CA GLU A 48 11.83 -7.45 -3.49
C GLU A 48 10.78 -8.00 -2.50
N GLY A 49 9.63 -7.34 -2.38
CA GLY A 49 8.54 -7.73 -1.50
C GLY A 49 8.74 -7.36 -0.02
N ARG A 50 9.72 -6.52 0.28
CA ARG A 50 9.94 -5.97 1.63
C ARG A 50 8.89 -4.91 1.91
N VAL A 51 8.41 -4.88 3.15
CA VAL A 51 7.45 -3.87 3.59
C VAL A 51 8.21 -2.57 3.83
N LEU A 52 7.84 -1.52 3.08
CA LEU A 52 8.35 -0.18 3.27
C LEU A 52 7.56 0.56 4.35
N ASP A 53 6.23 0.44 4.30
CA ASP A 53 5.34 1.14 5.23
C ASP A 53 3.98 0.45 5.39
N ILE A 54 3.33 0.67 6.53
CA ILE A 54 1.97 0.20 6.84
C ILE A 54 1.15 1.40 7.29
N ILE A 55 0.02 1.60 6.63
CA ILE A 55 -0.90 2.71 6.85
C ILE A 55 -2.17 2.17 7.47
N GLU A 56 -2.46 2.64 8.67
CA GLU A 56 -3.72 2.42 9.37
C GLU A 56 -4.80 3.41 8.89
N PRO A 57 -6.09 3.05 8.97
CA PRO A 57 -7.22 3.88 8.50
C PRO A 57 -7.37 5.23 9.20
#